data_AF-A0A2P8FU80-F1
#
_entry.id   AF-A0A2P8FU80-F1
#
_cell.length_a   1.000
_cell.length_b   1.000
_cell.length_c   1.000
_cell.angle_alpha   90.00
_cell.angle_beta   90.00
_cell.angle_gamma   90.00
#
_symmetry.space_group_name_H-M   'P 1'
#
loop_
_entity.id
_entity.type
_entity.pdbx_description
1 polymer ?
#
loop_
_entity_poly.entity_id
_entity_poly.type
_entity_poly.pdbx_seq_one_letter_code
_entity_poly.pdbx_strand_id
1 'polypeptide(L)' 'MEFEEYLKSKKIDAGAFKKGDVLRYQEWSGLFETMHPESFTAHKKFLINEIRRRYLLKED' A
#
# COMPACT_ATOMS: atom_id res chain seq x y z
N MET A 1 12.92 -0.25 3.77
CA MET A 1 11.50 -0.16 4.15
C MET A 1 10.80 -1.23 3.37
N GLU A 2 10.24 -2.21 4.08
CA GLU A 2 9.40 -3.24 3.47
C GLU A 2 8.09 -2.64 2.97
N PHE A 3 7.45 -3.24 1.97
CA PHE A 3 6.17 -2.74 1.44
C PHE A 3 5.09 -2.68 2.54
N GLU A 4 5.08 -3.62 3.47
CA GLU A 4 4.17 -3.61 4.62
C GLU A 4 4.42 -2.43 5.57
N GLU A 5 5.68 -2.09 5.83
CA GLU A 5 6.03 -0.89 6.63
C GLU A 5 5.61 0.39 5.92
N TYR A 6 5.78 0.43 4.59
CA TYR A 6 5.29 1.52 3.77
C TYR A 6 3.78 1.69 3.89
N LEU A 7 3.01 0.61 3.75
CA LEU A 7 1.55 0.65 3.89
C LEU A 7 1.12 1.14 5.28
N LYS A 8 1.77 0.64 6.35
CA LYS A 8 1.54 1.13 7.72
C LYS A 8 1.82 2.63 7.85
N SER A 9 2.91 3.13 7.27
CA SER A 9 3.22 4.57 7.25
C SER A 9 2.15 5.41 6.55
N LYS A 10 1.38 4.81 5.62
CA LYS A 10 0.25 5.43 4.93
C LYS A 10 -1.10 5.18 5.60
N LYS A 11 -1.12 4.61 6.81
CA LYS A 11 -2.34 4.19 7.53
C LYS A 11 -3.16 3.17 6.74
N ILE A 12 -2.49 2.26 6.03
CA ILE A 12 -3.11 1.17 5.27
C ILE A 12 -2.83 -0.14 5.98
N ASP A 13 -3.88 -0.92 6.24
CA ASP A 13 -3.77 -2.28 6.75
C ASP A 13 -3.33 -3.22 5.62
N ALA A 14 -2.09 -3.70 5.70
CA ALA A 14 -1.53 -4.62 4.71
C ALA A 14 -2.30 -5.96 4.66
N GLY A 15 -2.81 -6.45 5.79
CA GLY A 15 -3.59 -7.68 5.86
C GLY A 15 -4.96 -7.54 5.20
N ALA A 16 -5.67 -6.45 5.48
CA ALA A 16 -6.95 -6.15 4.86
C ALA A 16 -6.79 -5.86 3.36
N PHE A 17 -5.75 -5.14 2.97
CA PHE A 17 -5.45 -4.88 1.56
C PHE A 17 -5.13 -6.18 0.82
N LYS A 18 -4.26 -7.03 1.35
CA LYS A 18 -3.93 -8.33 0.76
C LYS A 18 -5.15 -9.24 0.64
N LYS A 19 -6.05 -9.26 1.63
CA LYS A 19 -7.28 -10.07 1.58
C LYS A 19 -8.33 -9.51 0.61
N GLY A 20 -8.46 -8.19 0.52
CA GLY A 20 -9.46 -7.54 -0.31
C GLY A 20 -9.07 -7.46 -1.79
N ASP A 21 -7.77 -7.33 -2.09
CA ASP A 21 -7.26 -7.23 -3.46
C ASP A 21 -5.84 -7.82 -3.58
N VAL A 22 -5.76 -9.16 -3.61
CA VAL A 22 -4.50 -9.92 -3.67
C VAL A 22 -3.66 -9.55 -4.89
N LEU A 23 -4.30 -9.42 -6.07
CA LEU A 23 -3.61 -9.13 -7.32
C LEU A 23 -2.94 -7.77 -7.28
N ARG A 24 -3.67 -6.75 -6.82
CA ARG A 24 -3.11 -5.39 -6.70
C ARG A 24 -2.03 -5.32 -5.63
N TYR A 25 -2.18 -6.04 -4.52
CA TYR A 25 -1.14 -6.12 -3.50
C TYR A 25 0.16 -6.70 -4.07
N GLN A 26 0.08 -7.79 -4.84
CA GLN A 26 1.25 -8.38 -5.49
C GLN A 26 1.88 -7.47 -6.53
N GLU A 27 1.07 -6.85 -7.40
CA GLU A 27 1.55 -5.87 -8.38
C GLU A 27 2.27 -4.71 -7.69
N TRP A 28 1.69 -4.16 -6.63
CA TRP A 28 2.25 -3.03 -5.91
C TRP A 28 3.51 -3.40 -5.15
N SER A 29 3.55 -4.58 -4.50
CA SER A 29 4.74 -5.08 -3.83
C SER A 29 5.90 -5.22 -4.83
N GLY A 30 5.66 -5.83 -5.99
CA GLY A 30 6.67 -5.96 -7.04
C GLY A 30 7.11 -4.61 -7.60
N LEU A 31 6.19 -3.68 -7.86
CA LEU A 31 6.52 -2.33 -8.30
C LEU A 31 7.32 -1.57 -7.23
N PHE A 32 6.99 -1.74 -5.96
CA PHE A 32 7.67 -1.09 -4.84
C PHE A 32 9.12 -1.56 -4.69
N GLU A 33 9.43 -2.81 -5.03
CA GLU A 33 10.81 -3.32 -5.08
C GLU A 33 11.64 -2.68 -6.20
N THR A 34 11.00 -2.25 -7.29
CA THR A 34 11.70 -1.66 -8.45
C THR A 34 11.98 -0.16 -8.32
N MET A 35 11.41 0.54 -7.33
CA MET A 35 11.53 1.99 -7.23
C MET A 35 11.53 2.51 -5.79
N HIS A 36 12.06 3.72 -5.59
CA HIS A 36 12.05 4.36 -4.27
C HIS A 36 10.60 4.61 -3.78
N PRO A 37 10.31 4.49 -2.47
CA PRO A 37 8.96 4.67 -1.90
C PRO A 37 8.31 6.02 -2.24
N GLU A 38 9.10 7.08 -2.37
CA GLU A 38 8.63 8.41 -2.74
C GLU A 38 8.14 8.45 -4.19
N SER A 39 8.92 7.87 -5.11
CA SER A 39 8.53 7.72 -6.52
C SER A 39 7.25 6.89 -6.62
N PHE A 40 7.18 5.76 -5.92
CA PHE A 40 5.96 4.95 -5.86
C PHE A 40 4.75 5.77 -5.38
N THR A 41 4.93 6.52 -4.28
CA THR A 41 3.88 7.39 -3.72
C THR A 41 3.41 8.44 -4.71
N ALA A 42 4.32 9.07 -5.45
CA ALA A 42 3.99 10.08 -6.45
C ALA A 42 3.17 9.47 -7.60
N HIS A 43 3.60 8.33 -8.14
CA HIS A 43 2.93 7.66 -9.26
C HIS A 43 1.56 7.08 -8.88
N LYS A 44 1.41 6.58 -7.65
CA LYS A 44 0.20 5.90 -7.18
C LYS A 44 -0.62 6.75 -6.20
N LYS A 45 -0.35 8.06 -6.06
CA LYS A 45 -0.95 8.95 -5.03
C LYS A 45 -2.47 8.85 -4.93
N PHE A 46 -3.17 8.89 -6.06
CA PHE A 46 -4.63 8.80 -6.10
C PHE A 46 -5.14 7.43 -5.67
N LEU A 47 -4.47 6.36 -6.11
CA LEU A 47 -4.82 4.99 -5.73
C LEU A 47 -4.51 4.72 -4.26
N ILE A 48 -3.38 5.21 -3.72
CA ILE A 48 -3.03 5.08 -2.30
C ILE A 48 -4.11 5.71 -1.42
N ASN A 49 -4.65 6.87 -1.83
CA ASN A 49 -5.76 7.50 -1.12
C ASN A 49 -7.05 6.67 -1.17
N GLU A 50 -7.34 6.00 -2.29
CA GLU A 50 -8.47 5.09 -2.41
C GLU A 50 -8.30 3.85 -1.53
N ILE A 51 -7.14 3.19 -1.62
CA ILE A 51 -6.78 2.00 -0.84
C ILE A 51 -6.82 2.31 0.66
N ARG A 52 -6.30 3.48 1.09
CA ARG A 52 -6.37 3.94 2.48
C ARG A 52 -7.79 4.11 3.01
N ARG A 53 -8.74 4.58 2.20
CA ARG A 53 -10.14 4.68 2.62
C ARG A 53 -10.81 3.31 2.73
N ARG A 54 -10.42 2.34 1.91
CA ARG A 54 -10.98 0.98 1.91
C ARG A 54 -10.39 0.08 3.00
N TYR A 55 -9.08 0.20 3.22
CA TYR A 55 -8.31 -0.67 4.09
C TYR A 55 -7.55 0.18 5.13
N LEU A 56 -8.28 1.05 5.82
CA LEU A 56 -7.70 1.91 6.85
C LEU A 56 -7.10 1.04 7.96
N LEU A 57 -5.84 1.29 8.31
CA LEU A 57 -5.22 0.69 9.49
C LEU A 57 -5.95 1.21 10.72
N LYS A 58 -6.70 0.32 11.39
CA LYS A 58 -7.31 0.63 12.68
C LYS A 58 -6.20 0.55 13.73
N GLU A 59 -6.06 1.62 14.50
CA GLU A 59 -5.30 1.54 15.75
C GLU A 59 -6.16 0.72 16.72
N ASP A 60 -5.59 -0.36 17.23
CA ASP A 60 -6.18 -1.16 18.32
C ASP A 60 -6.01 -0.41 19.65
#